data_AF-A0A1I3US47-F1
#
_entry.id   AF-A0A1I3US47-F1
#
_cell.length_a   1.000
_cell.length_b   1.000
_cell.length_c   1.000
_cell.angle_alpha   90.00
_cell.angle_beta   90.00
_cell.angle_gamma   90.00
#
_symmetry.space_group_name_H-M   'P 1'
#
loop_
_entity.id
_entity.type
_entity.pdbx_description
1 polymer ?
#
loop_
_entity_poly.entity_id
_entity_poly.type
_entity_poly.pdbx_seq_one_letter_code
_entity_poly.pdbx_strand_id
1 'polypeptide(L)'
;MDQIFSQNAQVPDAVVSAAFDKAWSFVETDPLLAHNLKAVLHSRLRTYLECSVKNGERNTLTLANEAIRNLRAELAPSSRK
;
A
#
# COMPACT_ATOMS: atom_id res chain seq x y z
N MET A 1 2.42 32.09 -14.59
CA MET A 1 2.68 31.09 -13.54
C MET A 1 2.49 29.74 -14.18
N ASP A 2 3.60 29.14 -14.60
CA ASP A 2 3.68 27.82 -15.18
C ASP A 2 3.26 26.75 -14.17
N GLN A 3 2.21 26.00 -14.48
CA GLN A 3 2.06 24.66 -13.92
C GLN A 3 1.47 23.75 -14.98
N ILE A 4 2.32 23.43 -15.95
CA ILE A 4 2.20 22.25 -16.80
C ILE A 4 2.21 21.05 -15.84
N PHE A 5 1.02 20.60 -15.42
CA PHE A 5 0.88 19.30 -14.78
C PHE A 5 1.18 18.25 -15.85
N SER A 6 2.43 17.82 -15.87
CA SER A 6 2.99 16.74 -16.69
C SER A 6 2.05 15.52 -16.71
N GLN A 7 1.20 15.43 -17.72
CA GLN A 7 0.26 14.30 -17.91
C GLN A 7 0.92 13.02 -18.43
N ASN A 8 2.26 12.91 -18.47
CA ASN A 8 2.93 11.88 -19.28
C ASN A 8 3.93 10.94 -18.56
N ALA A 9 3.85 10.75 -17.23
CA ALA A 9 4.77 9.80 -16.55
C ALA A 9 4.23 8.95 -15.36
N GLN A 10 2.93 8.95 -15.07
CA GLN A 10 2.42 8.47 -13.76
C GLN A 10 1.34 7.38 -13.78
N VAL A 11 1.20 6.60 -14.86
CA VAL A 11 0.26 5.46 -14.88
C VAL A 11 0.45 4.49 -13.69
N PRO A 12 1.67 4.08 -13.30
CA PRO A 12 1.84 3.25 -12.10
C PRO A 12 1.51 4.00 -10.81
N ASP A 13 1.80 5.30 -10.72
CA ASP A 13 1.61 6.10 -9.50
C ASP A 13 0.13 6.35 -9.18
N ALA A 14 -0.72 6.52 -10.21
CA ALA A 14 -2.16 6.64 -10.02
C ALA A 14 -2.79 5.35 -9.46
N VAL A 15 -2.33 4.19 -9.95
CA VAL A 15 -2.79 2.87 -9.48
C VAL A 15 -2.28 2.61 -8.06
N VAL A 16 -1.01 2.93 -7.77
CA VAL A 16 -0.45 2.83 -6.41
C VAL A 16 -1.20 3.75 -5.44
N SER A 17 -1.44 5.01 -5.80
CA SER A 17 -2.20 5.96 -4.95
C SER A 17 -3.62 5.48 -4.68
N ALA A 18 -4.35 5.01 -5.70
CA ALA A 18 -5.71 4.52 -5.52
C ALA A 18 -5.78 3.23 -4.68
N ALA A 19 -4.83 2.31 -4.87
CA ALA A 19 -4.72 1.11 -4.06
C ALA A 19 -4.29 1.44 -2.62
N PHE A 20 -3.41 2.43 -2.45
CA PHE A 20 -2.94 2.90 -1.16
C PHE A 20 -4.09 3.48 -0.34
N ASP A 21 -4.87 4.41 -0.89
CA ASP A 21 -5.99 5.05 -0.17
C ASP A 21 -7.00 4.00 0.31
N LYS A 22 -7.37 3.07 -0.58
CA LYS A 22 -8.22 1.92 -0.23
C LYS A 22 -7.62 1.10 0.88
N ALA A 23 -6.36 0.68 0.73
CA ALA A 23 -5.72 -0.16 1.72
C ALA A 23 -5.56 0.54 3.07
N TRP A 24 -5.21 1.83 3.06
CA TRP A 24 -5.00 2.64 4.24
C TRP A 24 -6.27 2.74 5.09
N SER A 25 -7.44 2.91 4.47
CA SER A 25 -8.72 2.88 5.19
C SER A 25 -8.96 1.56 5.95
N PHE A 26 -8.48 0.43 5.42
CA PHE A 26 -8.54 -0.86 6.13
C PHE A 26 -7.45 -0.98 7.19
N VAL A 27 -6.24 -0.48 6.93
CA VAL A 27 -5.12 -0.50 7.88
C VAL A 27 -5.45 0.32 9.13
N GLU A 28 -6.08 1.48 8.98
CA GLU A 28 -6.47 2.33 10.12
C GLU A 28 -7.61 1.75 10.94
N THR A 29 -8.49 0.96 10.32
CA THR A 29 -9.62 0.31 10.99
C THR A 29 -9.27 -1.07 11.55
N ASP A 30 -8.12 -1.63 11.17
CA ASP A 30 -7.69 -2.95 11.61
C ASP A 30 -7.00 -2.89 12.97
N PRO A 31 -7.55 -3.53 14.03
CA PRO A 31 -6.99 -3.46 15.38
C PRO A 31 -5.60 -4.12 15.51
N LEU A 32 -5.24 -5.05 14.62
CA LEU A 32 -3.92 -5.68 14.58
C LEU A 32 -2.86 -4.70 14.06
N LEU A 33 -3.20 -3.94 13.01
CA LEU A 33 -2.31 -2.93 12.43
C LEU A 33 -2.32 -1.61 13.21
N ALA A 34 -3.44 -1.22 13.83
CA ALA A 34 -3.57 0.02 14.58
C ALA A 34 -2.61 0.15 15.78
N HIS A 35 -2.14 -0.97 16.34
CA HIS A 35 -1.10 -0.96 17.38
C HIS A 35 0.30 -0.62 16.86
N ASN A 36 0.51 -0.63 15.54
CA ASN A 36 1.80 -0.35 14.92
C ASN A 36 1.94 1.13 14.53
N LEU A 37 3.19 1.57 14.39
CA LEU A 37 3.49 2.95 14.00
C LEU A 37 2.96 3.23 12.59
N LYS A 38 2.03 4.19 12.46
CA LYS A 38 1.45 4.62 11.17
C LYS A 38 2.52 4.93 10.13
N ALA A 39 3.62 5.58 10.50
CA ALA A 39 4.72 5.87 9.58
C ALA A 39 5.38 4.60 9.00
N VAL A 40 5.51 3.55 9.80
CA VAL A 40 6.07 2.25 9.38
C VAL A 40 5.08 1.53 8.47
N LEU A 41 3.80 1.50 8.86
CA LEU A 41 2.70 0.95 8.05
C LEU A 41 2.65 1.63 6.68
N HIS A 42 2.70 2.96 6.66
CA HIS A 42 2.64 3.77 5.46
C HIS A 42 3.81 3.48 4.52
N SER A 43 5.04 3.43 5.06
CA SER A 43 6.25 3.14 4.26
C SER A 43 6.23 1.72 3.68
N ARG A 44 5.79 0.73 4.47
CA ARG A 44 5.69 -0.67 4.04
C ARG A 44 4.57 -0.89 3.05
N LEU A 45 3.39 -0.31 3.29
CA LEU A 45 2.25 -0.40 2.39
C LEU A 45 2.64 0.10 1.00
N ARG A 46 3.29 1.26 0.93
CA ARG A 46 3.79 1.82 -0.32
C ARG A 46 4.80 0.88 -1.01
N THR A 47 5.75 0.34 -0.24
CA THR A 47 6.77 -0.60 -0.77
C THR A 47 6.12 -1.84 -1.39
N TYR A 48 5.13 -2.44 -0.72
CA TYR A 48 4.40 -3.61 -1.25
C TYR A 48 3.63 -3.29 -2.53
N LEU A 49 2.96 -2.13 -2.58
CA LEU A 49 2.23 -1.69 -3.77
C LEU A 49 3.17 -1.45 -4.96
N GLU A 50 4.30 -0.78 -4.73
CA GLU A 50 5.31 -0.56 -5.78
C GLU A 50 5.91 -1.88 -6.29
N CYS A 51 6.19 -2.84 -5.41
CA CYS A 51 6.67 -4.17 -5.81
C CYS A 51 5.63 -4.92 -6.65
N SER A 52 4.36 -4.92 -6.24
CA SER A 52 3.32 -5.62 -6.98
C SER A 52 3.05 -4.98 -8.34
N VAL A 53 3.09 -3.65 -8.44
CA VAL A 53 2.98 -2.95 -9.74
C VAL A 53 4.17 -3.25 -10.64
N LYS A 54 5.39 -3.36 -10.09
CA LYS A 54 6.57 -3.80 -10.85
C LYS A 54 6.45 -5.23 -11.36
N ASN A 55 5.76 -6.11 -10.64
CA ASN A 55 5.45 -7.47 -11.08
C ASN A 55 4.37 -7.52 -12.19
N GLY A 56 3.78 -6.38 -12.56
CA GLY A 56 2.75 -6.29 -13.60
C GLY A 56 1.33 -6.31 -13.08
N GLU A 57 1.13 -6.34 -11.76
CA GLU A 57 -0.20 -6.25 -11.16
C GLU A 57 -0.73 -4.81 -11.32
N ARG A 58 -1.89 -4.67 -11.95
CA ARG A 58 -2.52 -3.37 -12.24
C ARG A 58 -3.88 -3.22 -11.55
N ASN A 59 -4.37 -4.30 -10.94
CA ASN A 59 -5.65 -4.27 -10.26
C ASN A 59 -5.51 -3.64 -8.88
N THR A 60 -6.10 -2.46 -8.69
CA THR A 60 -6.04 -1.70 -7.42
C THR A 60 -6.56 -2.48 -6.22
N LEU A 61 -7.57 -3.34 -6.39
CA LEU A 61 -8.10 -4.16 -5.30
C LEU A 61 -7.14 -5.28 -4.93
N THR A 62 -6.56 -5.96 -5.92
CA THR A 62 -5.57 -7.02 -5.69
C THR A 62 -4.34 -6.46 -5.01
N LEU A 63 -3.85 -5.31 -5.50
CA LEU A 63 -2.72 -4.58 -4.91
C LEU A 63 -2.97 -4.23 -3.44
N ALA A 64 -4.13 -3.63 -3.15
CA ALA A 64 -4.51 -3.27 -1.78
C ALA A 64 -4.59 -4.50 -0.87
N ASN A 65 -5.29 -5.55 -1.31
CA ASN A 65 -5.48 -6.77 -0.53
C ASN A 65 -4.16 -7.50 -0.25
N GLU A 66 -3.31 -7.65 -1.26
CA GLU A 66 -1.99 -8.26 -1.10
C GLU A 66 -1.10 -7.41 -0.20
N ALA A 67 -1.10 -6.08 -0.34
CA ALA A 67 -0.30 -5.21 0.51
C ALA A 67 -0.76 -5.28 1.99
N ILE A 68 -2.07 -5.29 2.27
CA ILE A 68 -2.61 -5.49 3.62
C ILE A 68 -2.22 -6.88 4.15
N ARG A 69 -2.36 -7.93 3.34
CA ARG A 69 -2.04 -9.31 3.73
C ARG A 69 -0.56 -9.46 4.07
N ASN A 70 0.34 -8.88 3.30
CA ASN A 70 1.77 -8.87 3.59
C ASN A 70 2.08 -8.05 4.85
N LEU A 71 1.48 -6.88 5.01
CA LEU A 71 1.59 -6.07 6.24
C LEU A 71 1.14 -6.85 7.48
N ARG A 72 -0.02 -7.51 7.39
CA ARG A 72 -0.53 -8.37 8.45
C ARG A 72 0.36 -9.57 8.69
N ALA A 73 0.92 -10.21 7.67
CA ALA A 73 1.82 -11.35 7.89
C ALA A 73 3.12 -10.94 8.58
N GLU A 74 3.61 -9.73 8.29
CA GLU A 74 4.86 -9.23 8.83
C GLU A 74 4.71 -8.67 10.25
N LEU A 75 3.56 -8.05 10.54
CA LEU A 75 3.23 -7.44 11.84
C LEU A 75 2.37 -8.33 12.74
N ALA A 76 1.73 -9.36 12.17
CA ALA A 76 1.16 -10.41 12.99
C ALA A 76 2.27 -10.88 13.91
N PRO A 77 1.98 -11.07 15.20
CA PRO A 77 2.95 -11.65 16.09
C PRO A 77 3.38 -12.94 15.42
N SER A 78 4.64 -12.97 14.97
CA SER A 78 5.27 -14.22 14.63
C SER A 78 5.02 -15.05 15.87
N SER A 79 4.17 -16.06 15.78
CA SER A 79 4.10 -17.09 16.81
C SER A 79 5.40 -17.87 16.68
N ARG A 80 6.51 -17.20 16.99
CA ARG A 80 7.85 -17.73 17.12
C ARG A 80 7.81 -18.44 18.46
N LYS A 81 7.33 -19.69 18.44
CA LYS A 81 7.75 -20.70 19.41
C LYS A 81 9.15 -21.15 19.05
#